data_AF-A0A4R4U087-F1
#
_entry.id   AF-A0A4R4U087-F1
#
_cell.length_a   1.000
_cell.length_b   1.000
_cell.length_c   1.000
_cell.angle_alpha   90.00
_cell.angle_beta   90.00
_cell.angle_gamma   90.00
#
_symmetry.space_group_name_H-M   'P 1'
#
loop_
_entity.id
_entity.type
_entity.pdbx_description
1 polymer ?
#
loop_
_entity_poly.entity_id
_entity_poly.type
_entity_poly.pdbx_seq_one_letter_code
_entity_poly.pdbx_strand_id
1 'polypeptide(L)'
;MSSETSSENGATGDSADPAAVTRPAGGPPGGTPSGPSPAAPGTTPTAPEDSVGGGLPARPGDLPGGAAAPPSAPPAGPVVDPGAERDGQADGQVAAGTSGAASAGECGLAGCTEPLPARGRGRPAKYCSKAHADQASRDRRAADAAAVDEPLHQAEALAQRVPAAISALQDQLTELKGFLAEAQEGALSRVQRAEAEATAAAQAEADADARARAADQARKDAVADAEAARTAQRAAEQAAARDHAALEQVRADTAEAIAAHQSARDAAREAQATAQAARDAKAAELRDTRDAHEQERARFEATARRQADHVQTLRNELADSTAALATAREALAAAHGEARAQLARAEAAEQAREEAIRHGHETAARAEALERRQQDLQSAAEQAAQQLVTAQSALASQQALGDRLETDLAAARAEAATQRERAARAEASTAPGRPVTSHDQDNQQDDEPNESNAPPPRTS
;
A
#
# COMPACT_ATOMS: atom_id res chain seq x y z
N MET A 1 -0.92 44.52 -28.12
CA MET A 1 -1.55 43.51 -27.25
C MET A 1 -1.72 42.27 -28.11
N SER A 2 -0.68 41.45 -28.34
CA SER A 2 0.41 41.03 -27.44
C SER A 2 -0.15 40.27 -26.23
N SER A 3 0.25 39.04 -25.92
CA SER A 3 1.40 38.22 -26.41
C SER A 3 0.89 36.89 -27.01
N GLU A 4 1.49 36.26 -28.02
CA GLU A 4 2.83 35.65 -28.06
C GLU A 4 3.10 34.63 -26.93
N THR A 5 2.89 33.35 -27.24
CA THR A 5 3.61 32.21 -26.62
C THR A 5 3.98 31.21 -27.71
N SER A 6 5.25 30.81 -27.71
CA SER A 6 5.89 30.05 -28.79
C SER A 6 5.50 28.57 -28.83
N SER A 7 5.44 28.02 -30.04
CA SER A 7 5.74 26.60 -30.26
C SER A 7 7.25 26.37 -30.13
N GLU A 8 7.66 25.30 -29.46
CA GLU A 8 8.99 24.71 -29.71
C GLU A 8 8.88 23.18 -29.61
N ASN A 9 9.39 22.47 -30.61
CA ASN A 9 9.38 21.01 -30.68
C ASN A 9 10.75 20.46 -30.25
N GLY A 10 10.80 19.71 -29.16
CA GLY A 10 11.99 18.97 -28.73
C GLY A 10 11.71 17.48 -28.67
N ALA A 11 12.31 16.69 -29.55
CA ALA A 11 12.04 15.26 -29.69
C ALA A 11 13.27 14.40 -29.36
N THR A 12 13.16 13.61 -28.29
CA THR A 12 13.78 12.29 -28.07
C THR A 12 13.05 11.65 -26.87
N GLY A 13 12.83 10.33 -26.79
CA GLY A 13 13.31 9.27 -27.68
C GLY A 13 14.21 8.30 -26.93
N ASP A 14 13.67 7.66 -25.89
CA ASP A 14 14.35 6.58 -25.15
C ASP A 14 13.39 5.39 -25.00
N SER A 15 13.93 4.17 -25.05
CA SER A 15 13.17 2.93 -25.21
C SER A 15 13.60 1.91 -24.18
N ALA A 16 12.81 1.74 -23.11
CA ALA A 16 13.05 0.75 -22.06
C ALA A 16 12.41 -0.60 -22.41
N ASP A 17 13.23 -1.65 -22.52
CA ASP A 17 12.81 -3.02 -22.85
C ASP A 17 11.93 -3.66 -21.75
N PRO A 18 10.87 -4.42 -22.11
CA PRO A 18 10.07 -5.19 -21.16
C PRO A 18 10.78 -6.49 -20.74
N ALA A 19 11.62 -6.41 -19.71
CA ALA A 19 12.35 -7.57 -19.19
C ALA A 19 11.42 -8.65 -18.58
N ALA A 20 11.17 -9.72 -19.33
CA ALA A 20 10.38 -10.87 -18.89
C ALA A 20 11.23 -11.89 -18.10
N VAL A 21 11.09 -11.92 -16.76
CA VAL A 21 11.74 -12.94 -15.91
C VAL A 21 10.76 -13.61 -14.93
N THR A 22 10.31 -14.79 -15.35
CA THR A 22 10.14 -16.04 -14.59
C THR A 22 9.74 -16.01 -13.10
N ARG A 23 8.58 -16.61 -12.79
CA ARG A 23 8.20 -17.06 -11.43
C ARG A 23 9.09 -18.24 -10.96
N PRO A 24 9.59 -18.27 -9.72
CA PRO A 24 9.80 -19.52 -9.00
C PRO A 24 8.47 -20.05 -8.42
N ALA A 25 8.36 -21.35 -8.21
CA ALA A 25 7.17 -22.00 -7.68
C ALA A 25 7.45 -22.79 -6.39
N GLY A 26 6.43 -22.95 -5.55
CA GLY A 26 6.31 -24.08 -4.60
C GLY A 26 7.30 -24.13 -3.43
N GLY A 27 7.07 -23.30 -2.40
CA GLY A 27 7.49 -23.64 -1.03
C GLY A 27 6.38 -24.44 -0.32
N PRO A 28 6.68 -25.58 0.35
CA PRO A 28 5.65 -26.42 0.98
C PRO A 28 5.17 -25.87 2.33
N PRO A 29 3.90 -26.09 2.72
CA PRO A 29 3.38 -25.70 4.03
C PRO A 29 3.75 -26.74 5.11
N GLY A 30 4.41 -26.31 6.18
CA GLY A 30 4.78 -27.18 7.30
C GLY A 30 5.38 -26.44 8.49
N GLY A 31 4.53 -26.05 9.45
CA GLY A 31 4.95 -25.34 10.67
C GLY A 31 3.75 -25.11 11.59
N THR A 32 3.51 -26.03 12.52
CA THR A 32 2.38 -25.98 13.44
C THR A 32 2.59 -24.96 14.57
N PRO A 33 1.53 -24.28 15.04
CA PRO A 33 1.64 -23.37 16.18
C PRO A 33 1.82 -24.15 17.49
N SER A 34 2.97 -23.99 18.14
CA SER A 34 3.13 -24.41 19.54
C SER A 34 2.52 -23.34 20.45
N GLY A 35 1.60 -23.75 21.32
CA GLY A 35 0.90 -22.88 22.26
C GLY A 35 1.77 -22.40 23.43
N PRO A 36 1.22 -21.53 24.30
CA PRO A 36 1.96 -20.91 25.39
C PRO A 36 2.21 -21.87 26.57
N SER A 37 3.24 -21.56 27.37
CA SER A 37 3.39 -22.05 28.74
C SER A 37 3.75 -20.89 29.70
N PRO A 38 3.41 -20.97 31.00
CA PRO A 38 3.25 -19.78 31.83
C PRO A 38 4.20 -19.69 33.04
N ALA A 39 4.28 -18.48 33.61
CA ALA A 39 4.64 -18.18 35.02
C ALA A 39 6.04 -18.58 35.55
N ALA A 40 6.68 -17.84 36.46
CA ALA A 40 6.46 -16.45 36.88
C ALA A 40 7.80 -15.76 37.31
N PRO A 41 8.01 -15.25 38.54
CA PRO A 41 8.15 -13.80 38.68
C PRO A 41 9.47 -13.28 39.29
N GLY A 42 9.83 -12.06 38.89
CA GLY A 42 10.55 -11.09 39.71
C GLY A 42 12.09 -11.17 39.72
N THR A 43 12.75 -10.07 39.34
CA THR A 43 13.54 -9.23 40.27
C THR A 43 14.03 -7.96 39.57
N THR A 44 13.97 -6.84 40.28
CA THR A 44 14.68 -5.58 40.02
C THR A 44 14.99 -4.92 41.36
N PRO A 45 15.89 -3.93 41.46
CA PRO A 45 17.00 -3.59 40.57
C PRO A 45 18.37 -3.68 41.29
N THR A 46 19.48 -3.57 40.55
CA THR A 46 20.81 -3.23 41.11
C THR A 46 21.43 -2.10 40.29
N ALA A 47 22.21 -1.24 40.94
CA ALA A 47 22.82 -0.03 40.37
C ALA A 47 24.03 -0.34 39.44
N PRO A 48 24.48 0.62 38.60
CA PRO A 48 25.62 0.43 37.70
C PRO A 48 26.98 0.70 38.39
N GLU A 49 28.04 0.07 37.87
CA GLU A 49 29.45 0.37 38.18
C GLU A 49 30.26 0.66 36.89
N ASP A 50 31.43 1.29 37.06
CA ASP A 50 32.20 2.00 36.03
C ASP A 50 32.89 1.15 34.96
N SER A 51 33.16 1.77 33.78
CA SER A 51 34.36 1.48 32.96
C SER A 51 34.75 2.58 31.95
N VAL A 52 35.67 3.44 32.38
CA VAL A 52 36.95 3.82 31.71
C VAL A 52 37.06 3.74 30.17
N GLY A 53 37.53 4.82 29.50
CA GLY A 53 38.20 4.68 28.18
C GLY A 53 38.53 5.91 27.31
N GLY A 54 39.57 6.69 27.65
CA GLY A 54 40.26 7.64 26.72
C GLY A 54 39.59 9.03 26.50
N GLY A 55 40.27 10.07 26.02
CA GLY A 55 41.70 10.23 25.68
C GLY A 55 42.12 11.70 25.47
N LEU A 56 43.42 12.00 25.65
CA LEU A 56 44.07 13.34 25.60
C LEU A 56 44.38 13.81 24.14
N PRO A 57 44.78 15.08 23.82
CA PRO A 57 45.61 16.00 24.64
C PRO A 57 45.29 17.53 24.59
N ALA A 58 46.16 18.32 25.23
CA ALA A 58 45.99 19.73 25.58
C ALA A 58 46.64 20.77 24.64
N ARG A 59 46.35 22.08 24.87
CA ARG A 59 47.26 23.21 24.57
C ARG A 59 47.06 24.40 25.54
N PRO A 60 48.07 25.26 25.79
CA PRO A 60 48.03 26.33 26.80
C PRO A 60 48.05 27.78 26.25
N GLY A 61 47.86 28.76 27.16
CA GLY A 61 47.86 30.23 26.92
C GLY A 61 46.55 30.86 27.46
N ASP A 62 46.50 32.03 28.11
CA ASP A 62 47.55 33.03 28.38
C ASP A 62 47.36 33.77 29.73
N LEU A 63 48.23 34.76 30.02
CA LEU A 63 48.50 35.36 31.35
C LEU A 63 47.55 36.51 31.82
N PRO A 64 47.61 36.95 33.11
CA PRO A 64 46.54 37.71 33.78
C PRO A 64 46.76 39.22 33.91
N GLY A 65 45.72 39.92 34.38
CA GLY A 65 45.78 41.28 34.95
C GLY A 65 44.59 41.58 35.88
N GLY A 66 44.64 42.56 36.79
CA GLY A 66 45.80 43.44 37.04
C GLY A 66 45.47 44.85 37.57
N ALA A 67 44.47 45.02 38.46
CA ALA A 67 44.19 46.28 39.14
C ALA A 67 43.76 45.99 40.60
N ALA A 68 44.50 46.36 41.65
CA ALA A 68 45.00 47.67 42.08
C ALA A 68 43.92 48.54 42.74
N ALA A 69 43.81 48.41 44.06
CA ALA A 69 43.02 49.30 44.94
C ALA A 69 43.97 50.10 45.86
N PRO A 70 43.75 51.41 46.07
CA PRO A 70 44.60 52.23 46.94
C PRO A 70 44.20 52.11 48.42
N PRO A 71 45.16 52.05 49.36
CA PRO A 71 44.87 52.08 50.80
C PRO A 71 44.65 53.51 51.34
N SER A 72 43.77 53.65 52.32
CA SER A 72 43.50 54.91 53.03
C SER A 72 44.58 55.27 54.07
N ALA A 73 44.70 56.56 54.40
CA ALA A 73 45.69 57.08 55.35
C ALA A 73 45.27 56.96 56.83
N PRO A 74 46.23 56.82 57.78
CA PRO A 74 45.99 56.86 59.23
C PRO A 74 46.12 58.28 59.84
N PRO A 75 45.57 58.53 61.06
CA PRO A 75 45.61 59.82 61.76
C PRO A 75 46.82 60.02 62.71
N ALA A 76 46.85 61.12 63.48
CA ALA A 76 48.06 61.77 63.98
C ALA A 76 48.37 61.70 65.51
N GLY A 77 49.68 61.72 65.84
CA GLY A 77 50.30 62.30 67.05
C GLY A 77 50.20 61.52 68.38
N PRO A 78 50.81 62.03 69.50
CA PRO A 78 51.66 63.24 69.65
C PRO A 78 52.94 63.11 70.55
N VAL A 79 53.80 64.15 70.55
CA VAL A 79 54.71 64.67 71.64
C VAL A 79 55.62 63.74 72.47
N VAL A 80 56.93 64.04 72.51
CA VAL A 80 57.83 64.11 73.72
C VAL A 80 58.96 65.14 73.45
N ASP A 81 59.49 65.78 74.50
CA ASP A 81 60.53 66.84 74.50
C ASP A 81 61.70 66.48 75.46
N PRO A 82 63.00 66.58 75.06
CA PRO A 82 64.15 66.23 75.91
C PRO A 82 64.88 67.44 76.52
N GLY A 83 65.07 67.46 77.85
CA GLY A 83 65.65 68.60 78.59
C GLY A 83 67.10 68.45 79.10
N ALA A 84 67.67 69.57 79.58
CA ALA A 84 68.94 69.74 80.30
C ALA A 84 68.91 71.14 80.99
N GLU A 85 69.63 71.49 82.08
CA GLU A 85 70.47 70.76 83.07
C GLU A 85 70.52 71.58 84.41
N ARG A 86 71.49 71.36 85.32
CA ARG A 86 71.50 71.85 86.73
C ARG A 86 72.70 72.75 87.14
N ASP A 87 72.74 73.11 88.43
CA ASP A 87 73.87 73.57 89.30
C ASP A 87 74.10 75.11 89.45
N GLY A 88 74.67 75.66 90.55
CA GLY A 88 75.25 75.11 91.81
C GLY A 88 75.59 76.20 92.89
N GLN A 89 76.29 75.86 94.01
CA GLN A 89 76.44 76.68 95.26
C GLN A 89 77.61 76.17 96.19
N ALA A 90 78.21 76.85 97.20
CA ALA A 90 78.70 78.24 97.45
C ALA A 90 79.51 78.33 98.81
N ASP A 91 80.23 79.45 99.08
CA ASP A 91 80.83 79.94 100.37
C ASP A 91 81.91 79.11 101.14
N GLY A 92 82.68 79.63 102.14
CA GLY A 92 82.87 81.03 102.61
C GLY A 92 83.66 81.24 103.95
N GLN A 93 84.67 82.14 103.97
CA GLN A 93 85.42 82.70 105.16
C GLN A 93 86.25 81.71 106.05
N VAL A 94 87.00 82.02 107.14
CA VAL A 94 87.23 83.20 108.05
C VAL A 94 88.70 83.26 108.59
N ALA A 95 89.09 84.22 109.46
CA ALA A 95 90.48 84.48 109.97
C ALA A 95 90.49 85.35 111.29
N ALA A 96 91.57 85.60 112.08
CA ALA A 96 92.86 84.95 112.44
C ALA A 96 93.65 85.77 113.55
N GLY A 97 94.73 85.23 114.18
CA GLY A 97 95.67 85.94 115.11
C GLY A 97 95.85 85.29 116.52
N THR A 98 96.68 85.72 117.52
CA THR A 98 97.97 86.52 117.60
C THR A 98 98.57 86.51 119.06
N SER A 99 99.80 87.05 119.28
CA SER A 99 100.48 87.38 120.60
C SER A 99 101.04 86.21 121.46
N GLY A 100 101.88 86.37 122.52
CA GLY A 100 102.52 87.52 123.23
C GLY A 100 103.60 87.09 124.30
N ALA A 101 104.24 87.99 125.09
CA ALA A 101 105.35 87.68 126.03
C ALA A 101 105.63 88.73 127.16
N ALA A 102 106.35 88.40 128.27
CA ALA A 102 107.04 89.37 129.18
C ALA A 102 107.98 88.81 130.32
N SER A 103 108.96 89.65 130.72
CA SER A 103 109.60 89.87 132.07
C SER A 103 110.51 88.83 132.78
N ALA A 104 110.99 89.20 133.99
CA ALA A 104 112.15 88.66 134.74
C ALA A 104 111.85 88.63 136.26
N GLY A 105 112.61 87.94 137.13
CA GLY A 105 113.87 87.22 136.92
C GLY A 105 114.36 86.47 138.17
N GLU A 106 113.52 85.60 138.72
CA GLU A 106 113.80 84.74 139.89
C GLU A 106 114.77 83.59 139.56
N CYS A 107 115.06 82.69 140.53
CA CYS A 107 115.76 81.45 140.23
C CYS A 107 114.93 80.62 139.22
N GLY A 108 115.54 80.21 138.10
CA GLY A 108 114.84 79.66 136.93
C GLY A 108 114.25 78.24 137.07
N LEU A 109 113.93 77.83 138.29
CA LEU A 109 113.22 76.59 138.67
C LEU A 109 111.87 77.01 139.26
N ALA A 110 110.76 76.48 138.72
CA ALA A 110 109.42 76.88 139.14
C ALA A 110 109.21 76.66 140.65
N GLY A 111 108.73 77.69 141.35
CA GLY A 111 108.51 77.68 142.79
C GLY A 111 109.71 78.05 143.67
N CYS A 112 110.91 78.28 143.10
CA CYS A 112 112.08 78.70 143.85
C CYS A 112 112.21 80.23 143.91
N THR A 113 111.61 80.86 144.91
CA THR A 113 111.66 82.33 145.15
C THR A 113 112.96 82.84 145.79
N GLU A 114 113.95 81.96 145.99
CA GLU A 114 115.20 82.30 146.69
C GLU A 114 116.08 83.27 145.87
N PRO A 115 116.47 84.44 146.42
CA PRO A 115 117.12 85.50 145.64
C PRO A 115 118.54 85.14 145.22
N LEU A 116 118.84 85.34 143.93
CA LEU A 116 120.15 85.04 143.33
C LEU A 116 121.27 85.87 144.00
N PRO A 117 122.33 85.24 144.54
CA PRO A 117 123.33 85.92 145.37
C PRO A 117 124.20 86.93 144.59
N ALA A 118 124.59 88.01 145.27
CA ALA A 118 125.11 89.20 144.62
C ALA A 118 126.62 89.15 144.28
N ARG A 119 126.90 89.16 142.96
CA ARG A 119 128.08 89.74 142.28
C ARG A 119 129.47 89.13 142.50
N GLY A 120 129.98 88.52 141.43
CA GLY A 120 131.37 88.67 140.96
C GLY A 120 131.38 89.13 139.48
N ARG A 121 132.53 89.51 138.90
CA ARG A 121 132.62 89.80 137.45
C ARG A 121 132.53 88.49 136.64
N GLY A 122 131.34 88.16 136.14
CA GLY A 122 131.09 86.99 135.31
C GLY A 122 129.68 86.97 134.71
N ARG A 123 129.39 85.96 133.88
CA ARG A 123 128.04 85.73 133.33
C ARG A 123 127.10 85.32 134.48
N PRO A 124 125.90 85.92 134.63
CA PRO A 124 125.05 85.65 135.79
C PRO A 124 124.57 84.19 135.82
N ALA A 125 124.57 83.60 137.02
CA ALA A 125 123.97 82.29 137.26
C ALA A 125 122.43 82.40 137.11
N LYS A 126 121.82 81.39 136.48
CA LYS A 126 120.36 81.34 136.23
C LYS A 126 119.58 80.60 137.34
N TYR A 127 120.29 80.09 138.33
CA TYR A 127 119.81 79.23 139.41
C TYR A 127 120.59 79.54 140.69
N CYS A 128 119.95 79.52 141.86
CA CYS A 128 120.64 79.76 143.15
C CYS A 128 121.58 78.60 143.54
N SER A 129 121.33 77.39 143.06
CA SER A 129 122.14 76.19 143.31
C SER A 129 122.32 75.34 142.04
N LYS A 130 123.35 74.48 142.04
CA LYS A 130 123.53 73.47 140.97
C LYS A 130 122.36 72.49 140.93
N ALA A 131 121.85 72.07 142.09
CA ALA A 131 120.71 71.16 142.17
C ALA A 131 119.46 71.71 141.46
N HIS A 132 119.21 73.02 141.53
CA HIS A 132 118.07 73.64 140.83
C HIS A 132 118.29 73.73 139.32
N ALA A 133 119.53 73.83 138.84
CA ALA A 133 119.85 73.73 137.41
C ALA A 133 119.64 72.29 136.89
N ASP A 134 120.05 71.28 137.67
CA ASP A 134 119.86 69.86 137.33
C ASP A 134 118.36 69.48 137.36
N GLN A 135 117.59 69.95 138.35
CA GLN A 135 116.14 69.71 138.42
C GLN A 135 115.40 70.39 137.26
N ALA A 136 115.67 71.67 136.98
CA ALA A 136 115.10 72.38 135.83
C ALA A 136 115.59 71.87 134.46
N SER A 137 116.50 70.89 134.42
CA SER A 137 116.85 70.12 133.22
C SER A 137 116.07 68.81 133.10
N ARG A 138 115.57 68.26 134.22
CA ARG A 138 114.62 67.14 134.26
C ARG A 138 113.21 67.63 133.92
N ASP A 139 112.76 68.71 134.56
CA ASP A 139 111.41 69.25 134.38
C ASP A 139 111.14 69.67 132.93
N ARG A 140 112.14 70.29 132.28
CA ARG A 140 112.09 70.55 130.82
C ARG A 140 111.91 69.26 130.03
N ARG A 141 112.77 68.26 130.24
CA ARG A 141 112.70 67.01 129.48
C ARG A 141 111.40 66.22 129.71
N ALA A 142 110.77 66.36 130.89
CA ALA A 142 109.44 65.83 131.15
C ALA A 142 108.34 66.62 130.41
N ALA A 143 108.44 67.95 130.38
CA ALA A 143 107.50 68.81 129.63
C ALA A 143 107.65 68.65 128.10
N ASP A 144 108.89 68.57 127.61
CA ASP A 144 109.22 68.36 126.19
C ASP A 144 108.71 67.00 125.70
N ALA A 145 108.75 65.95 126.55
CA ALA A 145 108.15 64.65 126.25
C ALA A 145 106.61 64.70 126.27
N ALA A 146 106.01 65.25 127.33
CA ALA A 146 104.55 65.39 127.43
C ALA A 146 103.93 66.23 126.30
N ALA A 147 104.68 67.21 125.76
CA ALA A 147 104.28 68.01 124.61
C ALA A 147 104.33 67.26 123.26
N VAL A 148 104.87 66.05 123.22
CA VAL A 148 104.99 65.20 122.01
C VAL A 148 104.20 63.90 122.14
N ASP A 149 104.22 63.25 123.30
CA ASP A 149 103.54 61.96 123.52
C ASP A 149 102.00 62.11 123.51
N GLU A 150 101.46 63.18 124.12
CA GLU A 150 100.01 63.46 124.13
C GLU A 150 99.43 63.68 122.72
N PRO A 151 99.96 64.58 121.86
CA PRO A 151 99.45 64.71 120.49
C PRO A 151 99.70 63.47 119.63
N LEU A 152 100.73 62.66 119.92
CA LEU A 152 100.91 61.36 119.25
C LEU A 152 99.82 60.36 119.63
N HIS A 153 99.48 60.19 120.91
CA HIS A 153 98.37 59.33 121.31
C HIS A 153 97.00 59.83 120.83
N GLN A 154 96.79 61.16 120.74
CA GLN A 154 95.58 61.70 120.11
C GLN A 154 95.51 61.39 118.61
N ALA A 155 96.62 61.50 117.89
CA ALA A 155 96.72 61.13 116.48
C ALA A 155 96.54 59.60 116.27
N GLU A 156 97.08 58.78 117.17
CA GLU A 156 96.96 57.32 117.15
C GLU A 156 95.52 56.85 117.46
N ALA A 157 94.86 57.47 118.45
CA ALA A 157 93.44 57.23 118.73
C ALA A 157 92.51 57.66 117.58
N LEU A 158 92.88 58.71 116.83
CA LEU A 158 92.22 59.07 115.58
C LEU A 158 92.50 58.04 114.47
N ALA A 159 93.76 57.63 114.29
CA ALA A 159 94.17 56.63 113.30
C ALA A 159 93.53 55.24 113.53
N GLN A 160 93.16 54.90 114.77
CA GLN A 160 92.39 53.70 115.10
C GLN A 160 90.87 53.86 114.84
N ARG A 161 90.31 55.07 115.01
CA ARG A 161 88.88 55.35 114.78
C ARG A 161 88.51 55.57 113.33
N VAL A 162 89.39 56.21 112.55
CA VAL A 162 89.12 56.54 111.13
C VAL A 162 88.84 55.29 110.28
N PRO A 163 89.59 54.17 110.37
CA PRO A 163 89.25 52.94 109.67
C PRO A 163 87.85 52.40 110.02
N ALA A 164 87.46 52.40 111.29
CA ALA A 164 86.14 51.93 111.72
C ALA A 164 85.00 52.82 111.20
N ALA A 165 85.20 54.14 111.18
CA ALA A 165 84.26 55.09 110.59
C ALA A 165 84.17 54.94 109.05
N ILE A 166 85.29 54.67 108.38
CA ILE A 166 85.33 54.36 106.94
C ILE A 166 84.61 53.05 106.65
N SER A 167 84.81 51.99 107.44
CA SER A 167 84.06 50.73 107.29
C SER A 167 82.57 50.94 107.46
N ALA A 168 82.12 51.63 108.52
CA ALA A 168 80.70 51.92 108.72
C ALA A 168 80.08 52.75 107.57
N LEU A 169 80.84 53.68 106.97
CA LEU A 169 80.42 54.40 105.76
C LEU A 169 80.42 53.52 104.51
N GLN A 170 81.36 52.57 104.39
CA GLN A 170 81.37 51.59 103.29
C GLN A 170 80.20 50.60 103.39
N ASP A 171 79.85 50.18 104.61
CA ASP A 171 78.68 49.34 104.90
C ASP A 171 77.38 50.09 104.54
N GLN A 172 77.21 51.32 105.03
CA GLN A 172 76.05 52.17 104.69
C GLN A 172 75.96 52.48 103.18
N LEU A 173 77.09 52.72 102.51
CA LEU A 173 77.12 52.88 101.05
C LEU A 173 76.85 51.57 100.30
N THR A 174 77.06 50.42 100.92
CA THR A 174 76.75 49.10 100.33
C THR A 174 75.28 48.75 100.54
N GLU A 175 74.73 49.01 101.72
CA GLU A 175 73.30 48.92 102.03
C GLU A 175 72.47 49.84 101.13
N LEU A 176 72.89 51.11 100.97
CA LEU A 176 72.24 52.07 100.07
C LEU A 176 72.31 51.62 98.59
N LYS A 177 73.44 51.04 98.15
CA LYS A 177 73.54 50.43 96.82
C LYS A 177 72.63 49.22 96.66
N GLY A 178 72.50 48.39 97.69
CA GLY A 178 71.56 47.27 97.73
C GLY A 178 70.12 47.73 97.57
N PHE A 179 69.67 48.67 98.40
CA PHE A 179 68.33 49.25 98.31
C PHE A 179 68.06 49.94 96.95
N LEU A 180 69.05 50.65 96.39
CA LEU A 180 68.92 51.24 95.05
C LEU A 180 68.86 50.18 93.95
N ALA A 181 69.59 49.06 94.06
CA ALA A 181 69.52 47.94 93.13
C ALA A 181 68.17 47.22 93.22
N GLU A 182 67.66 46.93 94.43
CA GLU A 182 66.33 46.36 94.65
C GLU A 182 65.21 47.28 94.13
N ALA A 183 65.34 48.60 94.34
CA ALA A 183 64.41 49.58 93.83
C ALA A 183 64.44 49.66 92.29
N GLN A 184 65.63 49.55 91.68
CA GLN A 184 65.83 49.51 90.24
C GLN A 184 65.28 48.21 89.64
N GLU A 185 65.58 47.04 90.21
CA GLU A 185 65.06 45.74 89.79
C GLU A 185 63.54 45.67 89.92
N GLY A 186 63.00 46.14 91.05
CA GLY A 186 61.55 46.26 91.25
C GLY A 186 60.89 47.24 90.28
N ALA A 187 61.56 48.31 89.86
CA ALA A 187 61.07 49.23 88.84
C ALA A 187 61.10 48.58 87.45
N LEU A 188 62.21 47.95 87.07
CA LEU A 188 62.35 47.23 85.80
C LEU A 188 61.35 46.07 85.70
N SER A 189 61.13 45.33 86.77
CA SER A 189 60.13 44.26 86.85
C SER A 189 58.70 44.79 86.64
N ARG A 190 58.37 45.96 87.22
CA ARG A 190 57.07 46.62 86.97
C ARG A 190 56.93 47.11 85.52
N VAL A 191 58.00 47.64 84.92
CA VAL A 191 58.00 48.07 83.50
C VAL A 191 57.85 46.86 82.58
N GLN A 192 58.68 45.82 82.72
CA GLN A 192 58.59 44.58 81.94
C GLN A 192 57.22 43.90 82.08
N ARG A 193 56.62 43.93 83.27
CA ARG A 193 55.25 43.46 83.48
C ARG A 193 54.23 44.31 82.73
N ALA A 194 54.33 45.64 82.80
CA ALA A 194 53.41 46.53 82.07
C ALA A 194 53.57 46.39 80.55
N GLU A 195 54.78 46.19 80.05
CA GLU A 195 55.09 45.89 78.65
C GLU A 195 54.51 44.53 78.23
N ALA A 196 54.61 43.49 79.08
CA ALA A 196 53.98 42.19 78.84
C ALA A 196 52.44 42.26 78.85
N GLU A 197 51.85 43.03 79.78
CA GLU A 197 50.39 43.25 79.84
C GLU A 197 49.90 44.09 78.63
N ALA A 198 50.66 45.10 78.20
CA ALA A 198 50.34 45.92 77.02
C ALA A 198 50.49 45.14 75.70
N THR A 199 51.53 44.32 75.54
CA THR A 199 51.71 43.47 74.36
C THR A 199 50.67 42.35 74.30
N ALA A 200 50.29 41.77 75.44
CA ALA A 200 49.17 40.82 75.52
C ALA A 200 47.83 41.49 75.16
N ALA A 201 47.59 42.73 75.60
CA ALA A 201 46.39 43.49 75.25
C ALA A 201 46.34 43.81 73.74
N ALA A 202 47.44 44.27 73.15
CA ALA A 202 47.54 44.56 71.72
C ALA A 202 47.36 43.29 70.86
N GLN A 203 47.89 42.15 71.29
CA GLN A 203 47.64 40.86 70.63
C GLN A 203 46.17 40.44 70.75
N ALA A 204 45.55 40.60 71.93
CA ALA A 204 44.14 40.26 72.13
C ALA A 204 43.19 41.15 71.30
N GLU A 205 43.55 42.42 71.10
CA GLU A 205 42.86 43.34 70.18
C GLU A 205 43.04 42.90 68.72
N ALA A 206 44.26 42.61 68.28
CA ALA A 206 44.53 42.09 66.94
C ALA A 206 43.80 40.76 66.65
N ASP A 207 43.71 39.85 67.63
CA ASP A 207 42.98 38.59 67.54
C ASP A 207 41.46 38.78 67.57
N ALA A 208 40.95 39.82 68.23
CA ALA A 208 39.55 40.21 68.14
C ALA A 208 39.23 40.79 66.75
N ASP A 209 40.10 41.65 66.22
CA ASP A 209 39.95 42.28 64.92
C ASP A 209 40.05 41.27 63.76
N ALA A 210 40.97 40.30 63.87
CA ALA A 210 41.06 39.16 62.95
C ALA A 210 39.78 38.31 62.95
N ARG A 211 39.21 38.02 64.13
CA ARG A 211 37.93 37.29 64.24
C ARG A 211 36.75 38.09 63.69
N ALA A 212 36.72 39.41 63.91
CA ALA A 212 35.69 40.29 63.35
C ALA A 212 35.74 40.29 61.81
N ARG A 213 36.93 40.47 61.23
CA ARG A 213 37.15 40.41 59.77
C ARG A 213 36.79 39.05 59.18
N ALA A 214 37.11 37.95 59.87
CA ALA A 214 36.72 36.59 59.46
C ALA A 214 35.20 36.38 59.49
N ALA A 215 34.51 36.90 60.52
CA ALA A 215 33.05 36.83 60.61
C ALA A 215 32.35 37.70 59.55
N ASP A 216 32.86 38.90 59.28
CA ASP A 216 32.37 39.75 58.19
C ASP A 216 32.60 39.12 56.81
N GLN A 217 33.71 38.41 56.62
CA GLN A 217 33.99 37.69 55.37
C GLN A 217 33.04 36.51 55.20
N ALA A 218 32.91 35.65 56.21
CA ALA A 218 31.94 34.55 56.20
C ALA A 218 30.50 35.03 55.98
N ARG A 219 30.12 36.24 56.48
CA ARG A 219 28.80 36.83 56.20
C ARG A 219 28.64 37.25 54.74
N LYS A 220 29.69 37.79 54.09
CA LYS A 220 29.66 38.14 52.65
C LYS A 220 29.55 36.88 51.80
N ASP A 221 30.35 35.87 52.10
CA ASP A 221 30.40 34.61 51.35
C ASP A 221 29.05 33.88 51.46
N ALA A 222 28.49 33.77 52.67
CA ALA A 222 27.15 33.18 52.86
C ALA A 222 26.00 33.97 52.17
N VAL A 223 26.15 35.28 51.95
CA VAL A 223 25.20 36.07 51.15
C VAL A 223 25.39 35.80 49.66
N ALA A 224 26.63 35.75 49.16
CA ALA A 224 26.94 35.41 47.77
C ALA A 224 26.46 34.00 47.41
N ASP A 225 26.69 33.01 48.29
CA ASP A 225 26.19 31.63 48.13
C ASP A 225 24.66 31.58 48.12
N ALA A 226 23.98 32.35 48.98
CA ALA A 226 22.53 32.43 49.00
C ALA A 226 21.95 33.10 47.73
N GLU A 227 22.65 34.06 47.13
CA GLU A 227 22.29 34.68 45.85
C GLU A 227 22.58 33.76 44.64
N ALA A 228 23.70 33.02 44.67
CA ALA A 228 24.01 31.98 43.70
C ALA A 228 22.97 30.85 43.74
N ALA A 229 22.59 30.38 44.93
CA ALA A 229 21.53 29.37 45.09
C ALA A 229 20.17 29.86 44.55
N ARG A 230 19.81 31.12 44.80
CA ARG A 230 18.56 31.72 44.27
C ARG A 230 18.57 31.92 42.76
N THR A 231 19.72 32.26 42.16
CA THR A 231 19.83 32.38 40.70
C THR A 231 19.82 31.01 40.03
N ALA A 232 20.49 30.01 40.61
CA ALA A 232 20.42 28.61 40.18
C ALA A 232 18.99 28.04 40.27
N GLN A 233 18.27 28.28 41.37
CA GLN A 233 16.88 27.87 41.52
C GLN A 233 16.00 28.47 40.41
N ARG A 234 16.06 29.79 40.19
CA ARG A 234 15.28 30.46 39.12
C ARG A 234 15.64 29.93 37.73
N ALA A 235 16.92 29.62 37.48
CA ALA A 235 17.34 29.02 36.21
C ALA A 235 16.79 27.60 36.01
N ALA A 236 16.72 26.79 37.08
CA ALA A 236 16.11 25.47 37.06
C ALA A 236 14.58 25.54 36.87
N GLU A 237 13.90 26.48 37.55
CA GLU A 237 12.46 26.75 37.34
C GLU A 237 12.17 27.19 35.90
N GLN A 238 13.02 28.06 35.32
CA GLN A 238 12.93 28.48 33.92
C GLN A 238 13.31 27.39 32.91
N ALA A 239 14.13 26.39 33.30
CA ALA A 239 14.36 25.19 32.49
C ALA A 239 13.11 24.31 32.49
N ALA A 240 12.64 23.90 33.68
CA ALA A 240 11.44 23.07 33.84
C ALA A 240 10.19 23.67 33.19
N ALA A 241 10.01 24.99 33.24
CA ALA A 241 8.91 25.69 32.55
C ALA A 241 9.02 25.61 31.01
N ARG A 242 10.24 25.70 30.45
CA ARG A 242 10.48 25.52 29.00
C ARG A 242 10.30 24.07 28.58
N ASP A 243 10.79 23.13 29.37
CA ASP A 243 10.65 21.69 29.11
C ASP A 243 9.17 21.27 29.16
N HIS A 244 8.40 21.79 30.12
CA HIS A 244 6.95 21.59 30.17
C HIS A 244 6.24 22.23 28.96
N ALA A 245 6.63 23.45 28.55
CA ALA A 245 6.04 24.09 27.37
C ALA A 245 6.34 23.29 26.08
N ALA A 246 7.56 22.76 25.93
CA ALA A 246 7.94 21.90 24.82
C ALA A 246 7.19 20.57 24.82
N LEU A 247 6.97 19.96 25.99
CA LEU A 247 6.17 18.74 26.12
C LEU A 247 4.69 18.97 25.77
N GLU A 248 4.09 20.10 26.16
CA GLU A 248 2.73 20.46 25.75
C GLU A 248 2.64 20.77 24.25
N GLN A 249 3.65 21.42 23.67
CA GLN A 249 3.71 21.60 22.21
C GLN A 249 3.77 20.24 21.49
N VAL A 250 4.66 19.33 21.90
CA VAL A 250 4.73 17.98 21.31
C VAL A 250 3.42 17.20 21.49
N ARG A 251 2.69 17.41 22.60
CA ARG A 251 1.34 16.84 22.80
C ARG A 251 0.31 17.43 21.82
N ALA A 252 0.36 18.73 21.55
CA ALA A 252 -0.50 19.38 20.55
C ALA A 252 -0.17 18.90 19.13
N ASP A 253 1.11 18.95 18.73
CA ASP A 253 1.60 18.54 17.41
C ASP A 253 1.26 17.06 17.12
N THR A 254 1.40 16.18 18.12
CA THR A 254 1.04 14.75 17.97
C THR A 254 -0.47 14.51 17.94
N ALA A 255 -1.26 15.30 18.67
CA ALA A 255 -2.72 15.24 18.58
C ALA A 255 -3.22 15.71 17.20
N GLU A 256 -2.65 16.77 16.64
CA GLU A 256 -2.95 17.25 15.28
C GLU A 256 -2.56 16.20 14.23
N ALA A 257 -1.37 15.61 14.33
CA ALA A 257 -0.92 14.54 13.44
C ALA A 257 -1.83 13.30 13.49
N ILE A 258 -2.34 12.93 14.68
CA ILE A 258 -3.32 11.85 14.85
C ILE A 258 -4.65 12.20 14.18
N ALA A 259 -5.16 13.43 14.37
CA ALA A 259 -6.40 13.89 13.75
C ALA A 259 -6.30 13.94 12.21
N ALA A 260 -5.18 14.44 11.68
CA ALA A 260 -4.90 14.45 10.24
C ALA A 260 -4.84 13.03 9.67
N HIS A 261 -4.20 12.09 10.37
CA HIS A 261 -4.14 10.69 9.95
C HIS A 261 -5.52 9.97 10.03
N GLN A 262 -6.36 10.30 11.00
CA GLN A 262 -7.74 9.80 11.07
C GLN A 262 -8.57 10.33 9.90
N SER A 263 -8.54 11.63 9.64
CA SER A 263 -9.20 12.27 8.49
C SER A 263 -8.76 11.64 7.16
N ALA A 264 -7.45 11.43 6.95
CA ALA A 264 -6.94 10.77 5.76
C ALA A 264 -7.41 9.31 5.61
N ARG A 265 -7.56 8.56 6.72
CA ARG A 265 -8.10 7.20 6.71
C ARG A 265 -9.59 7.15 6.39
N ASP A 266 -10.36 8.11 6.85
CA ASP A 266 -11.80 8.16 6.59
C ASP A 266 -12.10 8.65 5.17
N ALA A 267 -11.36 9.63 4.65
CA ALA A 267 -11.37 9.98 3.23
C ALA A 267 -10.97 8.78 2.33
N ALA A 268 -9.99 7.98 2.74
CA ALA A 268 -9.61 6.76 2.00
C ALA A 268 -10.72 5.68 2.02
N ARG A 269 -11.46 5.55 3.14
CA ARG A 269 -12.63 4.65 3.26
C ARG A 269 -13.78 5.12 2.37
N GLU A 270 -14.07 6.42 2.34
CA GLU A 270 -15.09 7.02 1.48
C GLU A 270 -14.75 6.86 0.00
N ALA A 271 -13.49 7.09 -0.38
CA ALA A 271 -12.99 6.85 -1.73
C ALA A 271 -13.09 5.37 -2.13
N GLN A 272 -12.78 4.44 -1.21
CA GLN A 272 -12.94 2.99 -1.44
C GLN A 272 -14.42 2.63 -1.64
N ALA A 273 -15.33 3.12 -0.79
CA ALA A 273 -16.77 2.87 -0.91
C ALA A 273 -17.33 3.42 -2.23
N THR A 274 -16.93 4.63 -2.61
CA THR A 274 -17.29 5.27 -3.88
C THR A 274 -16.77 4.47 -5.08
N ALA A 275 -15.51 4.02 -5.05
CA ALA A 275 -14.92 3.20 -6.11
C ALA A 275 -15.58 1.81 -6.21
N GLN A 276 -16.03 1.23 -5.09
CA GLN A 276 -16.80 -0.01 -5.10
C GLN A 276 -18.19 0.21 -5.68
N ALA A 277 -18.94 1.22 -5.23
CA ALA A 277 -20.27 1.54 -5.78
C ALA A 277 -20.22 1.82 -7.30
N ALA A 278 -19.17 2.51 -7.78
CA ALA A 278 -18.95 2.72 -9.21
C ALA A 278 -18.67 1.41 -9.99
N ARG A 279 -17.92 0.46 -9.40
CA ARG A 279 -17.71 -0.87 -10.00
C ARG A 279 -19.00 -1.67 -10.03
N ASP A 280 -19.76 -1.68 -8.94
CA ASP A 280 -21.02 -2.42 -8.82
C ASP A 280 -22.08 -1.87 -9.78
N ALA A 281 -22.13 -0.54 -9.97
CA ALA A 281 -22.96 0.11 -10.99
C ALA A 281 -22.54 -0.30 -12.42
N LYS A 282 -21.24 -0.27 -12.76
CA LYS A 282 -20.79 -0.76 -14.08
C LYS A 282 -21.00 -2.26 -14.27
N ALA A 283 -20.93 -3.05 -13.20
CA ALA A 283 -21.29 -4.47 -13.23
C ALA A 283 -22.81 -4.71 -13.36
N ALA A 284 -23.66 -3.72 -13.05
CA ALA A 284 -25.08 -3.73 -13.41
C ALA A 284 -25.29 -3.36 -14.88
N GLU A 285 -24.74 -2.23 -15.35
CA GLU A 285 -24.82 -1.81 -16.76
C GLU A 285 -24.35 -2.91 -17.74
N LEU A 286 -23.27 -3.63 -17.42
CA LEU A 286 -22.76 -4.74 -18.23
C LEU A 286 -23.63 -6.01 -18.21
N ARG A 287 -24.50 -6.17 -17.21
CA ARG A 287 -25.54 -7.23 -17.20
C ARG A 287 -26.75 -6.78 -17.99
N ASP A 288 -27.25 -5.57 -17.73
CA ASP A 288 -28.44 -5.03 -18.41
C ASP A 288 -28.23 -4.93 -19.93
N THR A 289 -27.05 -4.49 -20.38
CA THR A 289 -26.68 -4.46 -21.81
C THR A 289 -26.48 -5.85 -22.41
N ARG A 290 -25.96 -6.81 -21.64
CA ARG A 290 -25.87 -8.21 -22.07
C ARG A 290 -27.26 -8.83 -22.24
N ASP A 291 -28.13 -8.66 -21.25
CA ASP A 291 -29.49 -9.22 -21.24
C ASP A 291 -30.35 -8.59 -22.33
N ALA A 292 -30.15 -7.29 -22.63
CA ALA A 292 -30.74 -6.62 -23.78
C ALA A 292 -30.24 -7.22 -25.12
N HIS A 293 -28.93 -7.43 -25.27
CA HIS A 293 -28.36 -8.05 -26.46
C HIS A 293 -28.82 -9.51 -26.64
N GLU A 294 -28.92 -10.31 -25.57
CA GLU A 294 -29.47 -11.67 -25.64
C GLU A 294 -30.97 -11.67 -26.02
N GLN A 295 -31.76 -10.71 -25.54
CA GLN A 295 -33.14 -10.50 -25.99
C GLN A 295 -33.23 -10.08 -27.46
N GLU A 296 -32.37 -9.18 -27.94
CA GLU A 296 -32.33 -8.79 -29.35
C GLU A 296 -31.94 -9.98 -30.23
N ARG A 297 -30.92 -10.76 -29.85
CA ARG A 297 -30.55 -11.98 -30.57
C ARG A 297 -31.71 -12.98 -30.62
N ALA A 298 -32.45 -13.17 -29.52
CA ALA A 298 -33.64 -14.01 -29.51
C ALA A 298 -34.77 -13.48 -30.42
N ARG A 299 -34.96 -12.15 -30.52
CA ARG A 299 -35.91 -11.52 -31.47
C ARG A 299 -35.49 -11.74 -32.93
N PHE A 300 -34.20 -11.61 -33.24
CA PHE A 300 -33.68 -11.88 -34.59
C PHE A 300 -33.78 -13.37 -34.93
N GLU A 301 -33.39 -14.29 -34.04
CA GLU A 301 -33.53 -15.73 -34.23
C GLU A 301 -35.00 -16.14 -34.44
N ALA A 302 -35.94 -15.59 -33.66
CA ALA A 302 -37.37 -15.86 -33.84
C ALA A 302 -37.92 -15.30 -35.15
N THR A 303 -37.42 -14.15 -35.61
CA THR A 303 -37.80 -13.54 -36.90
C THR A 303 -37.26 -14.36 -38.08
N ALA A 304 -36.00 -14.80 -38.01
CA ALA A 304 -35.37 -15.66 -39.00
C ALA A 304 -36.08 -17.03 -39.12
N ARG A 305 -36.52 -17.62 -38.00
CA ARG A 305 -37.35 -18.84 -38.02
C ARG A 305 -38.66 -18.60 -38.76
N ARG A 306 -39.44 -17.58 -38.41
CA ARG A 306 -40.69 -17.22 -39.13
C ARG A 306 -40.49 -16.99 -40.62
N GLN A 307 -39.37 -16.40 -41.03
CA GLN A 307 -39.02 -16.21 -42.44
C GLN A 307 -38.68 -17.54 -43.12
N ALA A 308 -37.93 -18.44 -42.47
CA ALA A 308 -37.66 -19.77 -42.98
C ALA A 308 -38.94 -20.62 -43.09
N ASP A 309 -39.81 -20.57 -42.09
CA ASP A 309 -41.12 -21.23 -42.08
C ASP A 309 -41.98 -20.74 -43.24
N HIS A 310 -42.09 -19.41 -43.43
CA HIS A 310 -42.85 -18.81 -44.54
C HIS A 310 -42.29 -19.18 -45.91
N VAL A 311 -40.96 -19.15 -46.09
CA VAL A 311 -40.31 -19.60 -47.33
C VAL A 311 -40.55 -21.09 -47.58
N GLN A 312 -40.63 -21.92 -46.54
CA GLN A 312 -40.95 -23.34 -46.69
C GLN A 312 -42.43 -23.57 -47.04
N THR A 313 -43.36 -22.79 -46.46
CA THR A 313 -44.77 -22.80 -46.88
C THR A 313 -44.91 -22.41 -48.35
N LEU A 314 -44.27 -21.32 -48.80
CA LEU A 314 -44.28 -20.91 -50.21
C LEU A 314 -43.68 -21.97 -51.16
N ARG A 315 -42.67 -22.74 -50.72
CA ARG A 315 -42.14 -23.88 -51.49
C ARG A 315 -43.13 -25.04 -51.57
N ASN A 316 -43.85 -25.32 -50.48
CA ASN A 316 -44.88 -26.35 -50.47
C ASN A 316 -46.05 -25.94 -51.38
N GLU A 317 -46.55 -24.70 -51.28
CA GLU A 317 -47.57 -24.14 -52.16
C GLU A 317 -47.16 -24.16 -53.65
N LEU A 318 -45.88 -23.91 -53.93
CA LEU A 318 -45.33 -24.04 -55.29
C LEU A 318 -45.26 -25.52 -55.76
N ALA A 319 -44.93 -26.46 -54.88
CA ALA A 319 -44.96 -27.89 -55.18
C ALA A 319 -46.39 -28.39 -55.42
N ASP A 320 -47.35 -28.00 -54.57
CA ASP A 320 -48.76 -28.37 -54.68
C ASP A 320 -49.40 -27.78 -55.94
N SER A 321 -49.11 -26.51 -56.26
CA SER A 321 -49.63 -25.87 -57.48
C SER A 321 -48.97 -26.40 -58.76
N THR A 322 -47.69 -26.78 -58.74
CA THR A 322 -47.05 -27.44 -59.90
C THR A 322 -47.53 -28.88 -60.08
N ALA A 323 -47.81 -29.61 -59.00
CA ALA A 323 -48.48 -30.91 -59.04
C ALA A 323 -49.92 -30.80 -59.57
N ALA A 324 -50.71 -29.84 -59.08
CA ALA A 324 -52.05 -29.59 -59.59
C ALA A 324 -52.06 -29.19 -61.08
N LEU A 325 -51.07 -28.41 -61.53
CA LEU A 325 -50.87 -28.10 -62.95
C LEU A 325 -50.46 -29.33 -63.79
N ALA A 326 -49.71 -30.28 -63.22
CA ALA A 326 -49.40 -31.55 -63.88
C ALA A 326 -50.68 -32.40 -64.02
N THR A 327 -51.42 -32.63 -62.93
CA THR A 327 -52.70 -33.36 -62.95
C THR A 327 -53.71 -32.72 -63.89
N ALA A 328 -53.79 -31.38 -63.95
CA ALA A 328 -54.67 -30.67 -64.88
C ALA A 328 -54.25 -30.86 -66.35
N ARG A 329 -52.95 -30.93 -66.65
CA ARG A 329 -52.43 -31.25 -68.00
C ARG A 329 -52.69 -32.71 -68.37
N GLU A 330 -52.54 -33.63 -67.43
CA GLU A 330 -52.85 -35.06 -67.63
C GLU A 330 -54.35 -35.27 -67.86
N ALA A 331 -55.21 -34.63 -67.06
CA ALA A 331 -56.67 -34.64 -67.26
C ALA A 331 -57.09 -34.03 -68.60
N LEU A 332 -56.46 -32.92 -69.03
CA LEU A 332 -56.73 -32.32 -70.34
C LEU A 332 -56.21 -33.19 -71.49
N ALA A 333 -55.06 -33.86 -71.34
CA ALA A 333 -54.56 -34.83 -72.31
C ALA A 333 -55.47 -36.07 -72.41
N ALA A 334 -55.99 -36.56 -71.27
CA ALA A 334 -56.98 -37.63 -71.20
C ALA A 334 -58.29 -37.21 -71.88
N ALA A 335 -58.83 -36.03 -71.56
CA ALA A 335 -60.03 -35.49 -72.21
C ALA A 335 -59.86 -35.30 -73.72
N HIS A 336 -58.69 -34.85 -74.20
CA HIS A 336 -58.38 -34.83 -75.63
C HIS A 336 -58.18 -36.24 -76.24
N GLY A 337 -57.79 -37.24 -75.45
CA GLY A 337 -57.80 -38.66 -75.84
C GLY A 337 -59.22 -39.18 -76.00
N GLU A 338 -60.07 -38.97 -74.99
CA GLU A 338 -61.48 -39.35 -75.00
C GLU A 338 -62.27 -38.66 -76.11
N ALA A 339 -62.08 -37.36 -76.31
CA ALA A 339 -62.74 -36.61 -77.39
C ALA A 339 -62.36 -37.16 -78.77
N ARG A 340 -61.08 -37.49 -79.01
CA ARG A 340 -60.64 -38.17 -80.25
C ARG A 340 -61.22 -39.57 -80.36
N ALA A 341 -61.31 -40.32 -79.26
CA ALA A 341 -61.91 -41.65 -79.24
C ALA A 341 -63.44 -41.62 -79.38
N GLN A 342 -64.12 -40.54 -79.03
CA GLN A 342 -65.55 -40.30 -79.31
C GLN A 342 -65.75 -39.90 -80.77
N LEU A 343 -64.92 -39.00 -81.30
CA LEU A 343 -64.94 -38.58 -82.70
C LEU A 343 -64.70 -39.78 -83.63
N ALA A 344 -63.66 -40.58 -83.40
CA ALA A 344 -63.40 -41.81 -84.16
C ALA A 344 -64.52 -42.86 -84.03
N ARG A 345 -65.25 -42.89 -82.89
CA ARG A 345 -66.45 -43.73 -82.72
C ARG A 345 -67.65 -43.18 -83.51
N ALA A 346 -67.79 -41.86 -83.62
CA ALA A 346 -68.82 -41.23 -84.45
C ALA A 346 -68.53 -41.46 -85.94
N GLU A 347 -67.29 -41.20 -86.39
CA GLU A 347 -66.83 -41.47 -87.76
C GLU A 347 -67.04 -42.95 -88.14
N ALA A 348 -66.68 -43.89 -87.26
CA ALA A 348 -66.92 -45.32 -87.49
C ALA A 348 -68.42 -45.68 -87.51
N ALA A 349 -69.25 -45.01 -86.71
CA ALA A 349 -70.71 -45.21 -86.73
C ALA A 349 -71.37 -44.60 -87.98
N GLU A 350 -70.84 -43.49 -88.50
CA GLU A 350 -71.25 -42.90 -89.78
C GLU A 350 -70.82 -43.79 -90.95
N GLN A 351 -69.59 -44.29 -90.96
CA GLN A 351 -69.12 -45.27 -91.95
C GLN A 351 -69.97 -46.55 -91.93
N ALA A 352 -70.24 -47.12 -90.76
CA ALA A 352 -71.11 -48.30 -90.61
C ALA A 352 -72.56 -48.00 -91.06
N ARG A 353 -73.05 -46.77 -90.87
CA ARG A 353 -74.35 -46.32 -91.38
C ARG A 353 -74.36 -46.17 -92.89
N GLU A 354 -73.29 -45.65 -93.50
CA GLU A 354 -73.13 -45.58 -94.96
C GLU A 354 -72.96 -46.96 -95.60
N GLU A 355 -72.33 -47.91 -94.91
CA GLU A 355 -72.24 -49.31 -95.33
C GLU A 355 -73.59 -50.01 -95.21
N ALA A 356 -74.35 -49.78 -94.13
CA ALA A 356 -75.72 -50.27 -94.01
C ALA A 356 -76.65 -49.66 -95.07
N ILE A 357 -76.47 -48.39 -95.45
CA ILE A 357 -77.20 -47.74 -96.55
C ILE A 357 -76.78 -48.35 -97.90
N ARG A 358 -75.48 -48.56 -98.15
CA ARG A 358 -74.99 -49.24 -99.37
C ARG A 358 -75.53 -50.66 -99.49
N HIS A 359 -75.46 -51.48 -98.45
CA HIS A 359 -76.06 -52.81 -98.43
C HIS A 359 -77.60 -52.76 -98.51
N GLY A 360 -78.25 -51.72 -98.00
CA GLY A 360 -79.67 -51.44 -98.23
C GLY A 360 -79.99 -51.22 -99.71
N HIS A 361 -79.20 -50.43 -100.42
CA HIS A 361 -79.34 -50.25 -101.87
C HIS A 361 -78.98 -51.52 -102.66
N GLU A 362 -77.95 -52.28 -102.27
CA GLU A 362 -77.61 -53.55 -102.90
C GLU A 362 -78.70 -54.62 -102.70
N THR A 363 -79.31 -54.69 -101.51
CA THR A 363 -80.40 -55.64 -101.23
C THR A 363 -81.70 -55.23 -101.91
N ALA A 364 -82.01 -53.94 -102.00
CA ALA A 364 -83.10 -53.42 -102.82
C ALA A 364 -82.89 -53.74 -104.31
N ALA A 365 -81.69 -53.51 -104.86
CA ALA A 365 -81.35 -53.86 -106.24
C ALA A 365 -81.42 -55.37 -106.52
N ARG A 366 -81.06 -56.22 -105.54
CA ARG A 366 -81.26 -57.67 -105.61
C ARG A 366 -82.73 -58.06 -105.55
N ALA A 367 -83.56 -57.37 -104.76
CA ALA A 367 -85.00 -57.58 -104.72
C ALA A 367 -85.65 -57.21 -106.06
N GLU A 368 -85.36 -56.03 -106.62
CA GLU A 368 -85.81 -55.65 -107.96
C GLU A 368 -85.35 -56.64 -109.04
N ALA A 369 -84.11 -57.13 -108.97
CA ALA A 369 -83.60 -58.11 -109.93
C ALA A 369 -84.31 -59.47 -109.82
N LEU A 370 -84.72 -59.89 -108.61
CA LEU A 370 -85.54 -61.09 -108.41
C LEU A 370 -86.98 -60.88 -108.87
N GLU A 371 -87.57 -59.71 -108.61
CA GLU A 371 -88.94 -59.36 -108.99
C GLU A 371 -89.11 -59.28 -110.51
N ARG A 372 -88.17 -58.64 -111.22
CA ARG A 372 -88.12 -58.66 -112.69
C ARG A 372 -87.99 -60.08 -113.23
N ARG A 373 -87.11 -60.91 -112.64
CA ARG A 373 -86.92 -62.31 -113.03
C ARG A 373 -88.17 -63.17 -112.75
N GLN A 374 -89.00 -62.78 -111.78
CA GLN A 374 -90.28 -63.43 -111.49
C GLN A 374 -91.36 -63.02 -112.51
N GLN A 375 -91.37 -61.76 -112.95
CA GLN A 375 -92.20 -61.27 -114.05
C GLN A 375 -91.82 -61.92 -115.40
N ASP A 376 -90.52 -62.05 -115.69
CA ASP A 376 -90.01 -62.77 -116.87
C ASP A 376 -90.55 -64.21 -116.91
N LEU A 377 -90.43 -64.94 -115.80
CA LEU A 377 -90.93 -66.31 -115.67
C LEU A 377 -92.46 -66.42 -115.78
N GLN A 378 -93.22 -65.46 -115.26
CA GLN A 378 -94.67 -65.40 -115.45
C GLN A 378 -95.04 -65.19 -116.91
N SER A 379 -94.40 -64.24 -117.60
CA SER A 379 -94.66 -63.97 -119.02
C SER A 379 -94.30 -65.17 -119.92
N ALA A 380 -93.24 -65.91 -119.58
CA ALA A 380 -92.87 -67.15 -120.27
C ALA A 380 -93.91 -68.28 -120.05
N ALA A 381 -94.47 -68.40 -118.83
CA ALA A 381 -95.52 -69.37 -118.54
C ALA A 381 -96.84 -69.06 -119.26
N GLU A 382 -97.22 -67.77 -119.37
CA GLU A 382 -98.38 -67.33 -120.15
C GLU A 382 -98.21 -67.62 -121.65
N GLN A 383 -97.03 -67.35 -122.21
CA GLN A 383 -96.71 -67.70 -123.60
C GLN A 383 -96.75 -69.21 -123.85
N ALA A 384 -96.23 -70.03 -122.93
CA ALA A 384 -96.30 -71.49 -123.01
C ALA A 384 -97.76 -71.98 -122.99
N ALA A 385 -98.62 -71.41 -122.14
CA ALA A 385 -100.05 -71.76 -122.11
C ALA A 385 -100.76 -71.41 -123.43
N GLN A 386 -100.45 -70.26 -124.03
CA GLN A 386 -101.01 -69.83 -125.33
C GLN A 386 -100.54 -70.72 -126.49
N GLN A 387 -99.28 -71.17 -126.46
CA GLN A 387 -98.75 -72.16 -127.41
C GLN A 387 -99.45 -73.53 -127.26
N LEU A 388 -99.78 -73.94 -126.02
CA LEU A 388 -100.46 -75.21 -125.76
C LEU A 388 -101.92 -75.20 -126.28
N VAL A 389 -102.64 -74.09 -126.09
CA VAL A 389 -104.01 -73.90 -126.64
C VAL A 389 -104.01 -73.85 -128.17
N THR A 390 -103.00 -73.24 -128.81
CA THR A 390 -102.87 -73.23 -130.28
C THR A 390 -102.47 -74.60 -130.84
N ALA A 391 -101.66 -75.38 -130.13
CA ALA A 391 -101.38 -76.77 -130.49
C ALA A 391 -102.63 -77.67 -130.37
N GLN A 392 -103.43 -77.52 -129.32
CA GLN A 392 -104.67 -78.30 -129.13
C GLN A 392 -105.74 -78.01 -130.20
N SER A 393 -105.92 -76.74 -130.57
CA SER A 393 -106.85 -76.36 -131.64
C SER A 393 -106.39 -76.81 -133.04
N ALA A 394 -105.07 -76.83 -133.29
CA ALA A 394 -104.52 -77.46 -134.48
C ALA A 394 -104.80 -78.98 -134.53
N LEU A 395 -104.62 -79.70 -133.41
CA LEU A 395 -104.87 -81.14 -133.33
C LEU A 395 -106.34 -81.49 -133.62
N ALA A 396 -107.28 -80.75 -133.00
CA ALA A 396 -108.71 -80.91 -133.24
C ALA A 396 -109.10 -80.67 -134.71
N SER A 397 -108.43 -79.73 -135.40
CA SER A 397 -108.67 -79.48 -136.83
C SER A 397 -108.22 -80.65 -137.73
N GLN A 398 -107.18 -81.39 -137.34
CA GLN A 398 -106.70 -82.57 -138.07
C GLN A 398 -107.58 -83.79 -137.85
N GLN A 399 -108.10 -83.99 -136.63
CA GLN A 399 -109.06 -85.05 -136.31
C GLN A 399 -110.36 -84.89 -137.13
N ALA A 400 -110.93 -83.68 -137.18
CA ALA A 400 -112.11 -83.38 -138.01
C ALA A 400 -111.90 -83.52 -139.54
N LEU A 401 -110.64 -83.54 -140.00
CA LEU A 401 -110.29 -83.91 -141.38
C LEU A 401 -110.19 -85.43 -141.57
N GLY A 402 -109.66 -86.16 -140.58
CA GLY A 402 -109.65 -87.62 -140.57
C GLY A 402 -111.04 -88.23 -140.64
N ASP A 403 -111.95 -87.80 -139.76
CA ASP A 403 -113.33 -88.29 -139.67
C ASP A 403 -114.09 -88.13 -141.00
N ARG A 404 -113.85 -87.01 -141.71
CA ARG A 404 -114.40 -86.77 -143.06
C ARG A 404 -113.85 -87.74 -144.08
N LEU A 405 -112.53 -87.91 -144.13
CA LEU A 405 -111.88 -88.79 -145.11
C LEU A 405 -112.23 -90.26 -144.90
N GLU A 406 -112.47 -90.72 -143.67
CA GLU A 406 -113.03 -92.06 -143.41
C GLU A 406 -114.49 -92.17 -143.86
N THR A 407 -115.30 -91.14 -143.65
CA THR A 407 -116.70 -91.10 -144.11
C THR A 407 -116.80 -91.20 -145.64
N ASP A 408 -115.98 -90.43 -146.36
CA ASP A 408 -115.91 -90.46 -147.83
C ASP A 408 -115.37 -91.81 -148.34
N LEU A 409 -114.39 -92.41 -147.66
CA LEU A 409 -113.89 -93.76 -147.97
C LEU A 409 -114.95 -94.85 -147.74
N ALA A 410 -115.80 -94.73 -146.73
CA ALA A 410 -116.90 -95.65 -146.47
C ALA A 410 -117.96 -95.56 -147.60
N ALA A 411 -118.31 -94.35 -148.03
CA ALA A 411 -119.22 -94.13 -149.16
C ALA A 411 -118.67 -94.74 -150.47
N ALA A 412 -117.42 -94.42 -150.83
CA ALA A 412 -116.77 -94.96 -152.02
C ALA A 412 -116.68 -96.50 -152.03
N ARG A 413 -116.51 -97.13 -150.85
CA ARG A 413 -116.51 -98.59 -150.71
C ARG A 413 -117.90 -99.21 -150.93
N ALA A 414 -118.98 -98.54 -150.53
CA ALA A 414 -120.35 -98.98 -150.79
C ALA A 414 -120.73 -98.88 -152.29
N GLU A 415 -120.29 -97.82 -152.97
CA GLU A 415 -120.45 -97.68 -154.42
C GLU A 415 -119.63 -98.73 -155.19
N ALA A 416 -118.38 -98.97 -154.79
CA ALA A 416 -117.56 -100.02 -155.37
C ALA A 416 -118.17 -101.43 -155.16
N ALA A 417 -118.82 -101.70 -154.03
CA ALA A 417 -119.51 -102.97 -153.78
C ALA A 417 -120.72 -103.15 -154.70
N THR A 418 -121.56 -102.12 -154.86
CA THR A 418 -122.76 -102.17 -155.73
C THR A 418 -122.45 -102.16 -157.23
N GLN A 419 -121.23 -101.76 -157.64
CA GLN A 419 -120.72 -102.04 -158.99
C GLN A 419 -120.25 -103.49 -159.15
N ARG A 420 -119.48 -104.02 -158.18
CA ARG A 420 -119.00 -105.42 -158.20
C ARG A 420 -120.14 -106.44 -158.22
N GLU A 421 -121.23 -106.20 -157.50
CA GLU A 421 -122.38 -107.13 -157.50
C GLU A 421 -123.09 -107.22 -158.88
N ARG A 422 -122.97 -106.19 -159.73
CA ARG A 422 -123.48 -106.23 -161.11
C ARG A 422 -122.53 -106.99 -162.04
N ALA A 423 -121.22 -106.80 -161.88
CA ALA A 423 -120.21 -107.56 -162.62
C ALA A 423 -120.26 -109.06 -162.29
N ALA A 424 -120.42 -109.41 -161.02
CA ALA A 424 -120.50 -110.79 -160.52
C ALA A 424 -121.75 -111.59 -160.96
N ARG A 425 -122.63 -111.01 -161.78
CA ARG A 425 -123.72 -111.73 -162.48
C ARG A 425 -123.52 -111.82 -164.00
N ALA A 426 -122.52 -111.14 -164.55
CA ALA A 426 -122.13 -111.22 -165.96
C ALA A 426 -121.00 -112.25 -166.20
N GLU A 427 -120.16 -112.49 -165.19
CA GLU A 427 -119.17 -113.56 -165.13
C GLU A 427 -119.73 -114.66 -164.20
N ALA A 428 -120.36 -115.74 -164.68
CA ALA A 428 -119.91 -116.70 -165.69
C ALA A 428 -118.53 -117.27 -165.30
N SER A 429 -118.52 -118.46 -164.67
CA SER A 429 -118.17 -119.73 -165.33
C SER A 429 -116.70 -119.85 -165.73
N THR A 430 -116.01 -120.90 -165.22
CA THR A 430 -114.54 -121.11 -165.25
C THR A 430 -113.78 -120.16 -164.31
N ALA A 431 -112.65 -120.51 -163.67
CA ALA A 431 -112.03 -121.81 -163.34
C ALA A 431 -111.12 -121.65 -162.08
N PRO A 432 -110.72 -122.72 -161.37
CA PRO A 432 -110.13 -122.60 -160.03
C PRO A 432 -108.58 -122.48 -159.98
N GLY A 433 -108.04 -121.84 -158.94
CA GLY A 433 -106.60 -121.78 -158.62
C GLY A 433 -106.28 -121.33 -157.18
N ARG A 434 -105.33 -122.02 -156.53
CA ARG A 434 -104.72 -121.80 -155.17
C ARG A 434 -103.21 -121.49 -155.39
N PRO A 435 -102.30 -121.21 -154.41
CA PRO A 435 -102.42 -121.00 -152.94
C PRO A 435 -101.51 -119.85 -152.32
N VAL A 436 -101.59 -119.64 -150.97
CA VAL A 436 -100.52 -119.42 -149.92
C VAL A 436 -99.27 -118.55 -150.26
N THR A 437 -98.74 -117.61 -149.43
CA THR A 437 -98.10 -117.78 -148.07
C THR A 437 -98.25 -116.55 -147.10
N SER A 438 -97.24 -116.22 -146.25
CA SER A 438 -97.37 -115.50 -144.95
C SER A 438 -96.04 -114.96 -144.33
N HIS A 439 -96.06 -113.82 -143.62
CA HIS A 439 -95.19 -113.35 -142.49
C HIS A 439 -95.79 -112.01 -141.96
N ASP A 440 -95.91 -111.62 -140.67
CA ASP A 440 -95.08 -111.70 -139.44
C ASP A 440 -93.85 -110.75 -139.43
N GLN A 441 -93.52 -109.97 -138.38
CA GLN A 441 -94.02 -109.91 -136.98
C GLN A 441 -93.61 -108.56 -136.28
N ASP A 442 -94.37 -108.13 -135.23
CA ASP A 442 -93.96 -107.67 -133.87
C ASP A 442 -92.75 -106.71 -133.58
N ASN A 443 -92.64 -105.92 -132.48
CA ASN A 443 -93.55 -105.44 -131.40
C ASN A 443 -92.85 -104.34 -130.49
N GLN A 444 -93.60 -103.73 -129.54
CA GLN A 444 -93.33 -103.06 -128.20
C GLN A 444 -91.88 -102.98 -127.58
N GLN A 445 -91.50 -102.20 -126.52
CA GLN A 445 -92.20 -101.33 -125.53
C GLN A 445 -91.29 -100.36 -124.69
N ASP A 446 -91.91 -99.28 -124.17
CA ASP A 446 -91.86 -98.52 -122.87
C ASP A 446 -90.71 -98.53 -121.79
N ASP A 447 -90.75 -97.44 -120.98
CA ASP A 447 -90.43 -97.23 -119.54
C ASP A 447 -89.06 -96.68 -118.98
N GLU A 448 -89.15 -95.99 -117.81
CA GLU A 448 -88.12 -95.16 -117.11
C GLU A 448 -87.24 -95.93 -116.06
N PRO A 449 -86.32 -95.28 -115.27
CA PRO A 449 -86.72 -94.64 -113.97
C PRO A 449 -85.87 -93.46 -113.38
N ASN A 450 -86.56 -92.50 -112.74
CA ASN A 450 -86.44 -91.89 -111.38
C ASN A 450 -85.14 -91.84 -110.48
N GLU A 451 -85.17 -90.94 -109.46
CA GLU A 451 -84.38 -90.83 -108.18
C GLU A 451 -82.96 -90.18 -108.16
N SER A 452 -82.44 -89.51 -107.10
CA SER A 452 -83.02 -88.82 -105.89
C SER A 452 -81.94 -88.01 -105.08
N ASN A 453 -82.39 -87.18 -104.11
CA ASN A 453 -81.73 -86.70 -102.85
C ASN A 453 -80.77 -85.47 -102.72
N ALA A 454 -80.77 -84.92 -101.48
CA ALA A 454 -79.93 -83.86 -100.84
C ALA A 454 -79.93 -84.13 -99.28
N PRO A 455 -79.52 -83.25 -98.30
CA PRO A 455 -78.86 -81.93 -98.28
C PRO A 455 -77.66 -81.78 -97.24
N PRO A 456 -77.02 -80.59 -97.08
CA PRO A 456 -76.03 -80.24 -96.01
C PRO A 456 -76.69 -79.45 -94.83
N PRO A 457 -76.02 -78.70 -93.89
CA PRO A 457 -74.59 -78.44 -93.55
C PRO A 457 -74.26 -78.53 -92.01
N ARG A 458 -73.09 -78.04 -91.49
CA ARG A 458 -72.96 -77.49 -90.10
C ARG A 458 -71.66 -76.71 -89.67
N THR A 459 -71.88 -75.61 -88.94
CA THR A 459 -71.08 -74.97 -87.83
C THR A 459 -69.65 -74.46 -88.07
N SER A 460 -69.16 -73.44 -87.33
CA SER A 460 -69.66 -72.87 -86.05
C SER A 460 -70.19 -71.45 -86.15
#